data_AF-A0A9N8HXY0-F1
#
_entry.id   AF-A0A9N8HXY0-F1
#
_cell.length_a   1.000
_cell.length_b   1.000
_cell.length_c   1.000
_cell.angle_alpha   90.00
_cell.angle_beta   90.00
_cell.angle_gamma   90.00
#
_symmetry.space_group_name_H-M   'P 1'
#
loop_
_entity.id
_entity.type
_entity.pdbx_description
1 polymer ?
#
loop_
_entity_poly.entity_id
_entity_poly.type
_entity_poly.pdbx_seq_one_letter_code
_entity_poly.pdbx_strand_id
1 'polypeptide(L)'
;MMSAQSSTIIETLKEVTRLNNEGVRFLAICHPSEAHKRFKAALAMVNTHLGASEDFVLDAAPGVGAPQLATLAVPGMEDDTFYIHNQALAFNLEMFGSPEDFQMASSFLVFNLALSCHLGAMKTSSEPTARTACRLYEMCANLALSEEASTAELDCLASSLAVASMNNVAQLTYRLAGNAPKAVEILNSLNPSPELTQTSYMSPEQLDEIILNICTIMATPVVAASAA
;
A
#
# COMPACT_ATOMS: atom_id res chain seq x y z
N MET A 1 -29.39 9.02 -21.91
CA MET A 1 -29.27 7.71 -21.24
C MET A 1 -28.05 7.60 -20.30
N MET A 2 -27.31 8.68 -20.03
CA MET A 2 -26.09 8.66 -19.20
C MET A 2 -26.33 8.58 -17.68
N SER A 3 -27.55 8.73 -17.17
CA SER A 3 -27.79 8.83 -15.71
C SER A 3 -27.76 7.50 -14.94
N ALA A 4 -27.97 6.35 -15.61
CA ALA A 4 -28.03 5.06 -14.94
C ALA A 4 -26.64 4.46 -14.66
N GLN A 5 -25.70 4.58 -15.61
CA GLN A 5 -24.32 4.10 -15.44
C GLN A 5 -23.55 4.89 -14.37
N SER A 6 -23.75 6.22 -14.29
CA SER A 6 -23.10 7.04 -13.26
C SER A 6 -23.57 6.73 -11.85
N SER A 7 -24.83 6.34 -11.66
CA SER A 7 -25.34 5.89 -10.35
C SER A 7 -24.64 4.61 -9.90
N THR A 8 -24.44 3.65 -10.81
CA THR A 8 -23.82 2.35 -10.51
C THR A 8 -22.35 2.48 -10.09
N ILE A 9 -21.57 3.33 -10.76
CA ILE A 9 -20.15 3.53 -10.43
C ILE A 9 -19.97 4.17 -9.04
N ILE A 10 -20.78 5.19 -8.72
CA ILE A 10 -20.74 5.84 -7.40
C ILE A 10 -21.15 4.86 -6.29
N GLU A 11 -22.17 4.04 -6.53
CA GLU A 11 -22.59 2.99 -5.59
C GLU A 11 -21.50 1.93 -5.38
N THR A 12 -20.82 1.51 -6.45
CA THR A 12 -19.65 0.61 -6.36
C THR A 12 -18.53 1.25 -5.54
N LEU A 13 -18.15 2.50 -5.81
CA LEU A 13 -17.08 3.19 -5.08
C LEU A 13 -17.41 3.34 -3.59
N LYS A 14 -18.67 3.66 -3.25
CA LYS A 14 -19.16 3.66 -1.86
C LYS A 14 -18.99 2.31 -1.19
N GLU A 15 -19.36 1.23 -1.87
CA GLU A 15 -19.25 -0.11 -1.30
C GLU A 15 -17.79 -0.59 -1.18
N VAL A 16 -16.96 -0.33 -2.20
CA VAL A 16 -15.52 -0.57 -2.17
C VAL A 16 -14.88 0.18 -1.00
N THR A 17 -15.23 1.46 -0.81
CA THR A 17 -14.73 2.28 0.30
C THR A 17 -15.17 1.72 1.65
N ARG A 18 -16.44 1.33 1.78
CA ARG A 18 -16.96 0.69 3.00
C ARG A 18 -16.19 -0.58 3.33
N LEU A 19 -16.00 -1.47 2.35
CA LEU A 19 -15.28 -2.73 2.51
C LEU A 19 -13.79 -2.50 2.85
N ASN A 20 -13.11 -1.58 2.16
CA ASN A 20 -11.73 -1.21 2.49
C ASN A 20 -11.61 -0.73 3.93
N ASN A 21 -12.46 0.23 4.33
CA ASN A 21 -12.40 0.83 5.66
C ASN A 21 -12.75 -0.18 6.77
N GLU A 22 -13.64 -1.14 6.51
CA GLU A 22 -13.86 -2.28 7.40
C GLU A 22 -12.62 -3.18 7.50
N GLY A 23 -11.97 -3.49 6.38
CA GLY A 23 -10.73 -4.26 6.36
C GLY A 23 -9.61 -3.58 7.16
N VAL A 24 -9.44 -2.27 7.00
CA VAL A 24 -8.48 -1.45 7.75
C VAL A 24 -8.76 -1.52 9.26
N ARG A 25 -10.02 -1.41 9.67
CA ARG A 25 -10.41 -1.59 11.09
C ARG A 25 -10.05 -2.98 11.60
N PHE A 26 -10.31 -4.04 10.83
CA PHE A 26 -9.93 -5.41 11.21
C PHE A 26 -8.42 -5.60 11.35
N LEU A 27 -7.61 -4.95 10.51
CA LEU A 27 -6.15 -4.94 10.68
C LEU A 27 -5.74 -4.26 11.99
N ALA A 28 -6.30 -3.09 12.28
CA ALA A 28 -5.98 -2.32 13.48
C ALA A 28 -6.28 -3.08 14.78
N ILE A 29 -7.20 -4.06 14.75
CA ILE A 29 -7.52 -4.93 15.90
C ILE A 29 -6.89 -6.34 15.78
N CYS A 30 -5.90 -6.54 14.93
CA CYS A 30 -5.17 -7.82 14.75
C CYS A 30 -6.02 -9.01 14.25
N HIS A 31 -7.00 -8.76 13.38
CA HIS A 31 -7.82 -9.78 12.71
C HIS A 31 -7.49 -9.88 11.19
N PRO A 32 -6.27 -10.33 10.80
CA PRO A 32 -5.81 -10.29 9.41
C PRO A 32 -6.69 -11.12 8.46
N SER A 33 -7.23 -12.26 8.91
CA SER A 33 -8.09 -13.10 8.07
C SER A 33 -9.40 -12.42 7.66
N GLU A 34 -10.03 -11.68 8.58
CA GLU A 34 -11.25 -10.92 8.26
C GLU A 34 -10.92 -9.72 7.39
N ALA A 35 -9.83 -9.01 7.68
CA ALA A 35 -9.33 -7.94 6.83
C ALA A 35 -9.10 -8.40 5.38
N HIS A 36 -8.41 -9.54 5.22
CA HIS A 36 -8.11 -10.13 3.90
C HIS A 36 -9.39 -10.43 3.11
N LYS A 37 -10.44 -10.96 3.76
CA LYS A 37 -11.74 -11.19 3.10
C LYS A 37 -12.37 -9.90 2.59
N ARG A 38 -12.32 -8.82 3.39
CA ARG A 38 -12.89 -7.52 3.02
C ARG A 38 -12.14 -6.89 1.86
N PHE A 39 -10.82 -6.85 1.91
CA PHE A 39 -10.01 -6.29 0.81
C PHE A 39 -10.16 -7.09 -0.49
N LYS A 40 -10.22 -8.43 -0.41
CA LYS A 40 -10.51 -9.25 -1.58
C LYS A 40 -11.87 -8.97 -2.20
N ALA A 41 -12.90 -8.81 -1.37
CA ALA A 41 -14.24 -8.48 -1.86
C ALA A 41 -14.26 -7.10 -2.55
N ALA A 42 -13.60 -6.10 -1.94
CA ALA A 42 -13.45 -4.78 -2.55
C ALA A 42 -12.69 -4.83 -3.88
N LEU A 43 -11.56 -5.54 -3.94
CA LEU A 43 -10.75 -5.67 -5.16
C LEU A 43 -11.52 -6.39 -6.28
N ALA A 44 -12.32 -7.40 -5.95
CA ALA A 44 -13.19 -8.06 -6.93
C ALA A 44 -14.20 -7.07 -7.55
N MET A 45 -14.77 -6.16 -6.76
CA MET A 45 -15.70 -5.13 -7.26
C MET A 45 -15.02 -4.07 -8.12
N VAL A 46 -13.78 -3.69 -7.79
CA VAL A 46 -13.00 -2.77 -8.62
C VAL A 46 -12.67 -3.40 -9.97
N ASN A 47 -12.24 -4.66 -9.97
CA ASN A 47 -11.89 -5.39 -11.19
C ASN A 47 -13.07 -5.60 -12.15
N THR A 48 -14.30 -5.69 -11.67
CA THR A 48 -15.47 -5.77 -12.58
C THR A 48 -15.71 -4.49 -13.37
N HIS A 49 -15.19 -3.35 -12.90
CA HIS A 49 -15.37 -2.04 -13.54
C HIS A 49 -14.17 -1.64 -14.41
N LEU A 50 -12.94 -2.05 -14.05
CA LEU A 50 -11.76 -1.85 -14.88
C LEU A 50 -11.86 -2.54 -16.25
N GLY A 51 -12.59 -3.67 -16.34
CA GLY A 51 -12.82 -4.37 -17.61
C GLY A 51 -13.94 -3.80 -18.48
N ALA A 52 -14.64 -2.73 -18.05
CA ALA A 52 -15.84 -2.20 -18.69
C ALA A 52 -15.68 -0.80 -19.30
N SER A 53 -14.47 -0.24 -19.27
CA SER A 53 -14.22 1.20 -19.50
C SER A 53 -13.94 1.56 -20.96
N GLU A 54 -15.00 1.82 -21.73
CA GLU A 54 -14.97 2.80 -22.82
C GLU A 54 -16.05 3.86 -22.47
N ASP A 55 -15.66 5.12 -22.35
CA ASP A 55 -16.51 6.32 -22.18
C ASP A 55 -17.24 6.57 -20.83
N PHE A 56 -16.49 6.80 -19.74
CA PHE A 56 -17.06 7.40 -18.52
C PHE A 56 -16.32 8.66 -18.07
N VAL A 57 -17.02 9.79 -18.09
CA VAL A 57 -16.54 11.07 -17.53
C VAL A 57 -17.51 11.45 -16.41
N LEU A 58 -17.04 11.40 -15.16
CA LEU A 58 -17.74 12.02 -14.05
C LEU A 58 -17.20 13.44 -13.91
N ASP A 59 -18.08 14.44 -13.84
CA ASP A 59 -17.69 15.79 -13.43
C ASP A 59 -17.25 15.73 -11.96
N ALA A 60 -15.94 15.54 -11.73
CA ALA A 60 -15.34 15.63 -10.42
C ALA A 60 -15.56 17.06 -9.90
N ALA A 61 -16.26 17.20 -8.78
CA ALA A 61 -16.27 18.46 -8.06
C ALA A 61 -14.82 18.82 -7.72
N PRO A 62 -14.35 20.05 -7.95
CA PRO A 62 -12.98 20.43 -7.61
C PRO A 62 -12.80 20.28 -6.09
N GLY A 63 -12.10 19.23 -5.69
CA GLY A 63 -11.64 19.05 -4.33
C GLY A 63 -10.72 20.21 -3.97
N VAL A 64 -11.10 20.98 -2.95
CA VAL A 64 -10.27 22.08 -2.46
C VAL A 64 -9.24 21.49 -1.50
N GLY A 65 -8.07 21.14 -2.03
CA GLY A 65 -6.89 20.71 -1.27
C GLY A 65 -6.53 19.23 -1.45
N ALA A 66 -5.23 18.94 -1.29
CA ALA A 66 -4.71 17.59 -1.36
C ALA A 66 -5.45 16.68 -0.37
N PRO A 67 -6.07 15.60 -0.81
CA PRO A 67 -6.85 14.75 0.06
C PRO A 67 -5.92 14.05 1.07
N GLN A 68 -6.08 14.38 2.34
CA GLN A 68 -5.36 13.71 3.41
C GLN A 68 -5.92 12.29 3.57
N LEU A 69 -5.13 11.28 3.17
CA LEU A 69 -5.48 9.88 3.41
C LEU A 69 -5.57 9.61 4.91
N ALA A 70 -6.67 9.02 5.33
CA ALA A 70 -6.80 8.51 6.68
C ALA A 70 -6.03 7.20 6.81
N THR A 71 -5.15 7.12 7.80
CA THR A 71 -4.35 5.92 8.07
C THR A 71 -4.64 5.37 9.47
N LEU A 72 -4.48 4.06 9.65
CA LEU A 72 -4.51 3.42 10.97
C LEU A 72 -3.30 2.52 11.15
N ALA A 73 -2.58 2.70 12.26
CA ALA A 73 -1.46 1.84 12.62
C ALA A 73 -1.91 0.39 12.83
N VAL A 74 -1.15 -0.55 12.27
CA VAL A 74 -1.33 -1.99 12.48
C VAL A 74 -0.35 -2.45 13.56
N PRO A 75 -0.84 -2.82 14.76
CA PRO A 75 0.02 -3.20 15.87
C PRO A 75 0.64 -4.58 15.68
N GLY A 76 1.76 -4.85 16.34
CA GLY A 76 2.45 -6.15 16.26
C GLY A 76 3.30 -6.33 15.01
N MET A 77 3.63 -5.22 14.35
CA MET A 77 4.54 -5.14 13.20
C MET A 77 5.80 -4.33 13.52
N GLU A 78 6.12 -4.17 14.81
CA GLU A 78 7.34 -3.48 15.24
C GLU A 78 8.57 -4.36 15.00
N ASP A 79 9.68 -3.75 14.57
CA ASP A 79 10.97 -4.42 14.41
C ASP A 79 12.08 -3.52 14.94
N ASP A 80 12.88 -4.05 15.87
CA ASP A 80 13.95 -3.30 16.56
C ASP A 80 15.07 -2.82 15.63
N THR A 81 15.16 -3.41 14.44
CA THR A 81 16.25 -3.20 13.49
C THR A 81 15.80 -2.57 12.18
N PHE A 82 14.50 -2.48 11.95
CA PHE A 82 13.98 -2.09 10.66
C PHE A 82 12.68 -1.32 10.80
N TYR A 83 12.61 -0.11 10.26
CA TYR A 83 11.35 0.59 10.20
C TYR A 83 10.41 -0.08 9.18
N ILE A 84 9.24 -0.51 9.66
CA ILE A 84 8.18 -1.09 8.83
C ILE A 84 7.09 -0.05 8.66
N HIS A 85 6.69 0.20 7.42
CA HIS A 85 5.52 1.04 7.18
C HIS A 85 4.26 0.23 7.51
N ASN A 86 3.74 0.41 8.72
CA ASN A 86 2.64 -0.36 9.30
C ASN A 86 1.28 0.36 9.26
N GLN A 87 1.14 1.41 8.45
CA GLN A 87 -0.10 2.18 8.37
C GLN A 87 -1.03 1.62 7.30
N ALA A 88 -2.19 1.08 7.71
CA ALA A 88 -3.23 0.66 6.80
C ALA A 88 -3.98 1.87 6.23
N LEU A 89 -4.30 1.84 4.94
CA LEU A 89 -4.81 3.00 4.19
C LEU A 89 -6.34 2.95 4.06
N ALA A 90 -7.04 3.89 4.67
CA ALA A 90 -8.48 4.04 4.52
C ALA A 90 -8.82 4.94 3.31
N PHE A 91 -9.97 4.67 2.71
CA PHE A 91 -10.50 5.41 1.58
C PHE A 91 -11.29 6.61 2.08
N ASN A 92 -10.98 7.78 1.52
CA ASN A 92 -11.90 8.91 1.53
C ASN A 92 -12.62 8.93 0.17
N LEU A 93 -13.95 8.89 0.17
CA LEU A 93 -14.75 8.92 -1.06
C LEU A 93 -14.51 10.19 -1.88
N GLU A 94 -14.08 11.28 -1.25
CA GLU A 94 -13.75 12.53 -1.92
C GLU A 94 -12.51 12.43 -2.82
N MET A 95 -11.71 11.35 -2.67
CA MET A 95 -10.52 11.08 -3.48
C MET A 95 -10.81 10.39 -4.81
N PHE A 96 -11.98 9.77 -4.94
CA PHE A 96 -12.29 8.90 -6.06
C PHE A 96 -13.52 9.42 -6.81
N GLY A 97 -13.27 10.18 -7.88
CA GLY A 97 -14.25 10.81 -8.73
C GLY A 97 -14.27 10.27 -10.16
N SER A 98 -13.21 9.66 -10.68
CA SER A 98 -13.10 9.26 -12.09
C SER A 98 -12.74 7.77 -12.27
N PRO A 99 -12.83 7.20 -13.48
CA PRO A 99 -12.42 5.82 -13.72
C PRO A 99 -10.93 5.55 -13.43
N GLU A 100 -10.07 6.53 -13.69
CA GLU A 100 -8.62 6.43 -13.43
C GLU A 100 -8.34 6.19 -11.93
N ASP A 101 -9.24 6.63 -11.07
CA ASP A 101 -9.16 6.43 -9.61
C ASP A 101 -9.36 4.96 -9.20
N PHE A 102 -9.96 4.12 -10.04
CA PHE A 102 -10.08 2.68 -9.75
C PHE A 102 -8.72 1.97 -9.74
N GLN A 103 -7.75 2.45 -10.51
CA GLN A 103 -6.39 1.90 -10.48
C GLN A 103 -5.70 2.25 -9.16
N MET A 104 -5.76 3.51 -8.73
CA MET A 104 -5.21 3.92 -7.43
C MET A 104 -5.90 3.18 -6.26
N ALA A 105 -7.22 3.04 -6.31
CA ALA A 105 -7.97 2.23 -5.36
C ALA A 105 -7.49 0.77 -5.36
N SER A 106 -7.20 0.19 -6.53
CA SER A 106 -6.63 -1.16 -6.64
C SER A 106 -5.27 -1.23 -5.95
N SER A 107 -4.39 -0.26 -6.18
CA SER A 107 -3.06 -0.19 -5.55
C SER A 107 -3.18 -0.16 -4.01
N PHE A 108 -4.04 0.68 -3.44
CA PHE A 108 -4.27 0.71 -1.99
C PHE A 108 -4.84 -0.59 -1.43
N LEU A 109 -5.78 -1.22 -2.15
CA LEU A 109 -6.35 -2.51 -1.74
C LEU A 109 -5.28 -3.60 -1.73
N VAL A 110 -4.42 -3.64 -2.75
CA VAL A 110 -3.30 -4.57 -2.84
C VAL A 110 -2.27 -4.31 -1.73
N PHE A 111 -1.98 -3.04 -1.43
CA PHE A 111 -1.14 -2.66 -0.29
C PHE A 111 -1.68 -3.20 1.04
N ASN A 112 -2.96 -2.95 1.32
CA ASN A 112 -3.61 -3.41 2.55
C ASN A 112 -3.69 -4.95 2.64
N LEU A 113 -3.87 -5.64 1.50
CA LEU A 113 -3.76 -7.11 1.42
C LEU A 113 -2.35 -7.59 1.75
N ALA A 114 -1.33 -6.93 1.21
CA ALA A 114 0.07 -7.23 1.49
C ALA A 114 0.36 -7.06 2.99
N LEU A 115 -0.12 -5.97 3.58
CA LEU A 115 0.02 -5.67 5.02
C LEU A 115 -0.66 -6.74 5.90
N SER A 116 -1.85 -7.22 5.51
CA SER A 116 -2.51 -8.35 6.17
C SER A 116 -1.67 -9.63 6.14
N CYS A 117 -1.10 -9.96 4.99
CA CYS A 117 -0.21 -11.12 4.85
C CYS A 117 1.09 -10.92 5.64
N HIS A 118 1.67 -9.72 5.64
CA HIS A 118 2.87 -9.38 6.39
C HIS A 118 2.65 -9.57 7.90
N LEU A 119 1.57 -9.01 8.46
CA LEU A 119 1.19 -9.23 9.86
C LEU A 119 1.05 -10.74 10.18
N GLY A 120 0.39 -11.49 9.30
CA GLY A 120 0.27 -12.94 9.43
C GLY A 120 1.62 -13.67 9.42
N ALA A 121 2.54 -13.26 8.54
CA ALA A 121 3.89 -13.81 8.44
C ALA A 121 4.72 -13.51 9.69
N MET A 122 4.66 -12.28 10.23
CA MET A 122 5.35 -11.92 11.48
C MET A 122 4.85 -12.73 12.67
N LYS A 123 3.52 -12.91 12.78
CA LYS A 123 2.91 -13.67 13.89
C LYS A 123 3.23 -15.17 13.87
N THR A 124 3.44 -15.75 12.67
CA THR A 124 3.56 -17.21 12.48
C THR A 124 4.93 -17.65 11.99
N SER A 125 5.82 -16.72 11.65
CA SER A 125 7.08 -16.96 10.94
C SER A 125 6.92 -17.81 9.66
N SER A 126 5.78 -17.67 8.97
CA SER A 126 5.43 -18.46 7.79
C SER A 126 6.08 -17.89 6.51
N GLU A 127 7.10 -18.57 6.01
CA GLU A 127 7.79 -18.22 4.75
C GLU A 127 6.84 -18.16 3.52
N PRO A 128 5.89 -19.10 3.32
CA PRO A 128 4.92 -18.98 2.22
C PRO A 128 4.09 -17.69 2.31
N THR A 129 3.65 -17.33 3.51
CA THR A 129 2.85 -16.11 3.74
C THR A 129 3.68 -14.85 3.49
N ALA A 130 4.95 -14.85 3.93
CA ALA A 130 5.89 -13.78 3.65
C ALA A 130 6.11 -13.57 2.15
N ARG A 131 6.32 -14.66 1.39
CA ARG A 131 6.45 -14.58 -0.07
C ARG A 131 5.20 -14.02 -0.74
N THR A 132 4.01 -14.38 -0.25
CA THR A 132 2.76 -13.77 -0.72
C THR A 132 2.72 -12.28 -0.43
N ALA A 133 3.13 -11.84 0.77
CA ALA A 133 3.20 -10.43 1.11
C ALA A 133 4.17 -9.66 0.18
N CYS A 134 5.39 -10.17 -0.04
CA CYS A 134 6.35 -9.56 -0.97
C CYS A 134 5.76 -9.39 -2.38
N ARG A 135 5.16 -10.45 -2.94
CA ARG A 135 4.54 -10.38 -4.28
C ARG A 135 3.42 -9.34 -4.36
N LEU A 136 2.63 -9.20 -3.31
CA LEU A 136 1.56 -8.20 -3.27
C LEU A 136 2.14 -6.78 -3.16
N TYR A 137 3.18 -6.56 -2.36
CA TYR A 137 3.86 -5.27 -2.31
C TYR A 137 4.52 -4.89 -3.64
N GLU A 138 5.22 -5.82 -4.29
CA GLU A 138 5.80 -5.61 -5.63
C GLU A 138 4.71 -5.26 -6.66
N MET A 139 3.58 -5.98 -6.63
CA MET A 139 2.43 -5.69 -7.48
C MET A 139 1.86 -4.30 -7.19
N CYS A 140 1.72 -3.93 -5.92
CA CYS A 140 1.27 -2.60 -5.51
C CYS A 140 2.19 -1.49 -6.05
N ALA A 141 3.51 -1.64 -5.89
CA ALA A 141 4.47 -0.67 -6.39
C ALA A 141 4.39 -0.54 -7.93
N ASN A 142 4.28 -1.66 -8.64
CA ASN A 142 4.12 -1.64 -10.10
C ASN A 142 2.81 -0.97 -10.54
N LEU A 143 1.68 -1.26 -9.88
CA LEU A 143 0.38 -0.65 -10.20
C LEU A 143 0.34 0.85 -9.88
N ALA A 144 1.03 1.27 -8.82
CA ALA A 144 1.14 2.68 -8.47
C ALA A 144 1.92 3.46 -9.52
N LEU A 145 2.98 2.87 -10.08
CA LEU A 145 3.90 3.52 -11.03
C LEU A 145 3.55 3.27 -12.51
N SER A 146 2.52 2.49 -12.83
CA SER A 146 2.25 2.06 -14.21
C SER A 146 1.54 3.08 -15.10
N GLU A 147 0.93 4.13 -14.54
CA GLU A 147 0.25 5.17 -15.32
C GLU A 147 0.73 6.58 -14.94
N GLU A 148 0.68 7.48 -15.91
CA GLU A 148 0.81 8.92 -15.68
C GLU A 148 -0.38 9.36 -14.83
N ALA A 149 -0.11 9.69 -13.56
CA ALA A 149 -1.15 10.13 -12.66
C ALA A 149 -1.86 11.38 -13.21
N SER A 150 -3.19 11.41 -13.10
CA SER A 150 -4.01 12.51 -13.62
C SER A 150 -3.72 13.85 -12.95
N THR A 151 -3.11 13.84 -11.76
CA THR A 151 -2.69 15.03 -11.00
C THR A 151 -1.33 14.80 -10.32
N ALA A 152 -0.59 15.88 -10.06
CA ALA A 152 0.68 15.83 -9.32
C ALA A 152 0.51 15.28 -7.88
N GLU A 153 -0.66 15.49 -7.27
CA GLU A 153 -0.97 14.96 -5.93
C GLU A 153 -1.10 13.43 -5.97
N LEU A 154 -1.78 12.88 -6.97
CA LEU A 154 -1.89 11.44 -7.18
C LEU A 154 -0.54 10.81 -7.53
N ASP A 155 0.31 11.53 -8.27
CA ASP A 155 1.68 11.08 -8.58
C ASP A 155 2.55 10.94 -7.33
N CYS A 156 2.51 11.94 -6.46
CA CYS A 156 3.21 11.90 -5.18
C CYS A 156 2.69 10.78 -4.27
N LEU A 157 1.38 10.54 -4.31
CA LEU A 157 0.74 9.47 -3.57
C LEU A 157 1.12 8.07 -4.09
N ALA A 158 1.12 7.88 -5.41
CA ALA A 158 1.62 6.68 -6.07
C ALA A 158 3.07 6.39 -5.69
N SER A 159 3.93 7.41 -5.79
CA SER A 159 5.34 7.32 -5.43
C SER A 159 5.53 6.95 -3.95
N SER A 160 4.76 7.58 -3.06
CA SER A 160 4.78 7.27 -1.62
C SER A 160 4.37 5.83 -1.34
N LEU A 161 3.32 5.35 -2.01
CA LEU A 161 2.84 3.98 -1.88
C LEU A 161 3.86 2.96 -2.38
N ALA A 162 4.53 3.25 -3.50
CA ALA A 162 5.60 2.41 -4.02
C ALA A 162 6.79 2.34 -3.04
N VAL A 163 7.22 3.49 -2.49
CA VAL A 163 8.29 3.55 -1.48
C VAL A 163 7.93 2.73 -0.25
N ALA A 164 6.75 2.92 0.33
CA ALA A 164 6.28 2.16 1.49
C ALA A 164 6.22 0.65 1.20
N SER A 165 5.74 0.26 0.01
CA SER A 165 5.66 -1.13 -0.42
C SER A 165 7.03 -1.78 -0.49
N MET A 166 7.96 -1.15 -1.20
CA MET A 166 9.30 -1.71 -1.41
C MET A 166 10.15 -1.69 -0.14
N ASN A 167 9.95 -0.72 0.76
CA ASN A 167 10.52 -0.75 2.11
C ASN A 167 10.10 -2.03 2.86
N ASN A 168 8.81 -2.37 2.81
CA ASN A 168 8.30 -3.59 3.48
C ASN A 168 8.77 -4.88 2.78
N VAL A 169 8.99 -4.88 1.45
CA VAL A 169 9.65 -6.00 0.75
C VAL A 169 11.09 -6.18 1.24
N ALA A 170 11.84 -5.08 1.38
CA ALA A 170 13.22 -5.13 1.88
C ALA A 170 13.27 -5.70 3.31
N GLN A 171 12.36 -5.28 4.19
CA GLN A 171 12.27 -5.84 5.55
C GLN A 171 12.03 -7.35 5.54
N LEU A 172 11.05 -7.84 4.78
CA LEU A 172 10.73 -9.27 4.71
C LEU A 172 11.89 -10.07 4.11
N THR A 173 12.56 -9.51 3.12
CA THR A 173 13.74 -10.10 2.47
C THR A 173 14.91 -10.19 3.45
N TYR A 174 15.12 -9.16 4.26
CA TYR A 174 16.15 -9.15 5.29
C TYR A 174 15.85 -10.14 6.41
N ARG A 175 14.65 -10.06 7.02
CA ARG A 175 14.32 -10.77 8.27
C ARG A 175 13.93 -12.22 8.07
N LEU A 176 13.09 -12.51 7.06
CA LEU A 176 12.55 -13.86 6.88
C LEU A 176 13.32 -14.67 5.85
N ALA A 177 13.91 -14.03 4.82
CA ALA A 177 14.76 -14.71 3.86
C ALA A 177 16.26 -14.64 4.20
N GLY A 178 16.65 -13.86 5.21
CA GLY A 178 18.05 -13.72 5.64
C GLY A 178 18.96 -13.09 4.57
N ASN A 179 18.40 -12.35 3.61
CA ASN A 179 19.11 -11.87 2.43
C ASN A 179 19.37 -10.36 2.51
N ALA A 180 20.34 -9.98 3.33
CA ALA A 180 20.72 -8.57 3.51
C ALA A 180 21.18 -7.89 2.22
N PRO A 181 22.02 -8.50 1.35
CA PRO A 181 22.44 -7.87 0.09
C PRO A 181 21.25 -7.51 -0.81
N LYS A 182 20.25 -8.40 -0.92
CA LYS A 182 19.06 -8.14 -1.74
C LYS A 182 18.17 -7.07 -1.11
N ALA A 183 18.04 -7.03 0.21
CA ALA A 183 17.29 -5.99 0.89
C ALA A 183 17.92 -4.59 0.65
N VAL A 184 19.25 -4.48 0.70
CA VAL A 184 19.96 -3.24 0.36
C VAL A 184 19.76 -2.85 -1.11
N GLU A 185 19.83 -3.81 -2.03
CA GLU A 185 19.56 -3.56 -3.46
C GLU A 185 18.16 -2.98 -3.68
N ILE A 186 17.15 -3.56 -3.02
CA ILE A 186 15.77 -3.06 -3.08
C ILE A 186 15.68 -1.63 -2.54
N LEU A 187 16.25 -1.35 -1.36
CA LEU A 187 16.18 0.00 -0.80
C LEU A 187 16.96 1.03 -1.64
N ASN A 188 18.12 0.68 -2.21
CA ASN A 188 18.88 1.56 -3.10
C ASN A 188 18.15 1.83 -4.43
N SER A 189 17.19 0.98 -4.81
CA SER A 189 16.33 1.22 -5.96
C SER A 189 15.20 2.22 -5.66
N LEU A 190 14.93 2.50 -4.38
CA LEU A 190 14.06 3.60 -3.99
C LEU A 190 14.79 4.90 -4.33
N ASN A 191 14.36 5.57 -5.40
CA ASN A 191 14.75 6.94 -5.71
C ASN A 191 13.63 7.87 -5.23
N PRO A 192 13.50 8.17 -3.92
CA PRO A 192 12.43 9.04 -3.45
C PRO A 192 12.61 10.44 -4.07
N SER A 193 11.59 10.92 -4.80
CA SER A 193 11.57 12.31 -5.28
C SER A 193 11.55 13.26 -4.08
N PRO A 194 12.29 14.39 -4.09
CA PRO A 194 12.20 15.42 -3.05
C PRO A 194 10.76 15.93 -2.81
N GLU A 195 9.91 15.86 -3.83
CA GLU A 195 8.50 16.28 -3.81
C GLU A 195 7.63 15.42 -2.90
N LEU A 196 8.08 14.19 -2.56
CA LEU A 196 7.38 13.30 -1.62
C LEU A 196 7.21 13.92 -0.23
N THR A 197 8.04 14.89 0.15
CA THR A 197 7.99 15.50 1.48
C THR A 197 6.83 16.48 1.68
N GLN A 198 6.16 16.93 0.61
CA GLN A 198 5.17 18.02 0.69
C GLN A 198 3.71 17.56 0.53
N THR A 199 3.48 16.45 -0.15
CA THR A 199 2.14 15.99 -0.59
C THR A 199 1.87 14.52 -0.25
N SER A 200 2.77 13.86 0.48
CA SER A 200 2.60 12.47 0.91
C SER A 200 1.64 12.33 2.09
N TYR A 201 1.04 11.14 2.22
CA TYR A 201 0.34 10.71 3.43
C TYR A 201 1.30 10.24 4.54
N MET A 202 2.57 10.03 4.21
CA MET A 202 3.62 9.76 5.18
C MET A 202 4.13 11.08 5.76
N SER A 203 4.36 11.10 7.07
CA SER A 203 5.06 12.24 7.66
C SER A 203 6.53 12.27 7.18
N PRO A 204 7.18 13.45 7.17
CA PRO A 204 8.60 13.54 6.83
C PRO A 204 9.48 12.59 7.67
N GLU A 205 9.14 12.42 8.95
CA GLU A 205 9.86 11.52 9.86
C GLU A 205 9.76 10.05 9.41
N GLN A 206 8.59 9.62 8.93
CA GLN A 206 8.42 8.25 8.42
C GLN A 206 9.22 8.01 7.14
N LEU A 207 9.32 9.02 6.27
CA LEU A 207 10.17 8.96 5.08
C LEU A 207 11.65 8.88 5.47
N ASP A 208 12.07 9.69 6.45
CA ASP A 208 13.43 9.64 7.00
C ASP A 208 13.74 8.26 7.59
N GLU A 209 12.82 7.65 8.33
CA GLU A 209 13.00 6.29 8.87
C GLU A 209 13.14 5.23 7.76
N ILE A 210 12.37 5.33 6.68
CA ILE A 210 12.53 4.45 5.51
C ILE A 210 13.91 4.63 4.87
N ILE A 211 14.37 5.87 4.72
CA ILE A 211 15.70 6.16 4.16
C ILE A 211 16.80 5.61 5.09
N LEU A 212 16.62 5.76 6.40
CA LEU A 212 17.56 5.27 7.41
C LEU A 212 17.69 3.75 7.43
N ASN A 213 16.68 2.99 6.97
CA ASN A 213 16.79 1.53 6.86
C ASN A 213 17.98 1.07 6.00
N ILE A 214 18.39 1.87 5.00
CA ILE A 214 19.59 1.60 4.20
C ILE A 214 20.82 1.58 5.11
N CYS A 215 20.96 2.62 5.95
CA CYS A 215 22.04 2.74 6.91
C CYS A 215 22.01 1.60 7.94
N THR A 216 20.82 1.21 8.40
CA THR A 216 20.66 0.18 9.42
C THR A 216 21.08 -1.21 8.94
N ILE A 217 20.73 -1.61 7.72
CA ILE A 217 21.21 -2.90 7.17
C ILE A 217 22.73 -2.88 7.00
N MET A 218 23.30 -1.78 6.48
CA MET A 218 24.74 -1.69 6.25
C MET A 218 25.56 -1.69 7.56
N ALA A 219 25.00 -1.14 8.64
CA ALA A 219 25.64 -1.07 9.95
C ALA A 219 25.50 -2.37 10.77
N THR A 220 24.54 -3.23 10.45
CA THR A 220 24.34 -4.48 11.18
C THR A 220 25.32 -5.54 10.64
N PRO A 221 26.34 -5.97 11.42
CA PRO A 221 27.22 -7.03 10.96
C PRO A 221 26.38 -8.28 10.71
N VAL A 222 26.58 -8.92 9.54
CA VAL A 222 26.01 -10.24 9.24
C VAL A 222 26.58 -11.22 10.26
N VAL A 223 25.91 -11.39 11.40
CA VAL A 223 26.27 -12.44 12.35
C VAL A 223 25.86 -13.73 11.68
N ALA A 224 26.83 -14.37 11.01
CA ALA A 224 26.69 -15.70 10.49
C ALA A 224 26.09 -16.57 11.60
N ALA A 225 24.93 -17.15 11.34
CA ALA A 225 24.29 -18.07 12.27
C ALA A 225 25.33 -19.11 12.71
N SER A 226 25.66 -19.10 13.99
CA SER A 226 26.52 -20.10 14.61
C SER A 226 25.87 -21.46 14.34
N ALA A 227 26.48 -22.26 13.46
CA ALA A 227 26.09 -23.64 13.25
C ALA A 227 26.15 -24.37 14.60
N ALA A 228 25.00 -24.85 15.07
CA ALA A 228 24.86 -25.82 16.15
C ALA A 228 24.56 -27.19 15.55
#